data_AF-J2VKP3-F1
#
_entry.id   AF-J2VKP3-F1
#
_cell.length_a   1.000
_cell.length_b   1.000
_cell.length_c   1.000
_cell.angle_alpha   90.00
_cell.angle_beta   90.00
_cell.angle_gamma   90.00
#
_symmetry.space_group_name_H-M   'P 1'
#
loop_
_entity.id
_entity.type
_entity.pdbx_description
1 polymer ?
#
loop_
_entity_poly.entity_id
_entity_poly.type
_entity_poly.pdbx_seq_one_letter_code
_entity_poly.pdbx_strand_id
1 'polypeptide(L)'
;MIVKVEFEVLNTFDCTYGEFEEGVDRVRVFVKGGLVLPHGGLSKIGNEFCFFGCAEDKSENVERLFPKHYIYDPLRKVEYVEWVVCDGILRARTSSDEWTQYENKSDSLYAMHEYVGGCWFVFEEVVFFRRMIDVYTPDRQSSSGKKYVQEFGDCSRVEQFTKKFVLEGVLDAFPGPGWMSWEICSKTFYIEIPD
;
A
#
# COMPACT_ATOMS: atom_id res chain seq x y z
N MET A 1 -3.29 15.51 3.88
CA MET A 1 -2.12 15.80 3.02
C MET A 1 -2.16 15.07 1.66
N ILE A 2 -1.76 15.71 0.53
CA ILE A 2 -1.68 15.09 -0.82
C ILE A 2 -0.22 14.85 -1.23
N VAL A 3 0.07 13.64 -1.71
CA VAL A 3 1.38 13.20 -2.22
C VAL A 3 1.25 12.73 -3.67
N LYS A 4 1.90 13.45 -4.59
CA LYS A 4 2.07 13.08 -5.99
C LYS A 4 3.21 12.09 -6.12
N VAL A 5 2.93 10.95 -6.73
CA VAL A 5 3.90 9.86 -6.92
C VAL A 5 3.57 9.10 -8.20
N GLU A 6 4.60 8.64 -8.90
CA GLU A 6 4.42 7.74 -10.05
C GLU A 6 3.95 6.37 -9.53
N PHE A 7 2.89 5.83 -10.10
CA PHE A 7 2.30 4.60 -9.59
C PHE A 7 3.28 3.41 -9.70
N GLU A 8 4.07 3.41 -10.77
CA GLU A 8 5.04 2.37 -11.12
C GLU A 8 6.18 2.24 -10.11
N VAL A 9 6.41 3.26 -9.29
CA VAL A 9 7.43 3.20 -8.23
C VAL A 9 6.90 2.55 -6.96
N LEU A 10 5.58 2.44 -6.79
CA LEU A 10 4.98 1.84 -5.60
C LEU A 10 4.98 0.31 -5.71
N ASN A 11 5.34 -0.38 -4.64
CA ASN A 11 5.03 -1.80 -4.53
C ASN A 11 3.71 -1.96 -3.78
N THR A 12 2.68 -2.32 -4.55
CA THR A 12 1.32 -2.49 -4.04
C THR A 12 0.96 -3.95 -3.78
N PHE A 13 1.81 -4.92 -4.09
CA PHE A 13 1.47 -6.35 -4.07
C PHE A 13 1.13 -6.87 -2.67
N ASP A 14 1.85 -6.38 -1.66
CA ASP A 14 1.66 -6.77 -0.25
C ASP A 14 0.57 -5.94 0.44
N CYS A 15 -0.11 -5.04 -0.29
CA CYS A 15 -1.12 -4.17 0.31
C CYS A 15 -2.31 -4.94 0.84
N THR A 16 -2.74 -4.54 2.04
CA THR A 16 -4.06 -4.85 2.58
C THR A 16 -4.97 -3.65 2.32
N TYR A 17 -6.02 -3.87 1.54
CA TYR A 17 -7.02 -2.86 1.21
C TYR A 17 -8.23 -2.96 2.13
N GLY A 18 -8.89 -1.82 2.34
CA GLY A 18 -10.08 -1.68 3.16
C GLY A 18 -11.30 -1.25 2.36
N GLU A 19 -11.91 -0.16 2.83
CA GLU A 19 -13.04 0.48 2.17
C GLU A 19 -12.64 1.16 0.86
N PHE A 20 -13.65 1.46 0.05
CA PHE A 20 -13.49 2.21 -1.18
C PHE A 20 -14.69 3.12 -1.40
N GLU A 21 -14.46 4.22 -2.11
CA GLU A 21 -15.47 5.21 -2.45
C GLU A 21 -15.50 5.42 -3.96
N GLU A 22 -16.70 5.43 -4.53
CA GLU A 22 -16.96 5.66 -5.95
C GLU A 22 -17.75 6.97 -6.09
N GLY A 23 -17.17 7.92 -6.82
CA GLY A 23 -17.80 9.15 -7.28
C GLY A 23 -18.08 9.11 -8.78
N VAL A 24 -18.57 10.22 -9.34
CA VAL A 24 -18.94 10.32 -10.77
C VAL A 24 -17.77 10.02 -11.71
N ASP A 25 -16.57 10.47 -11.35
CA ASP A 25 -15.33 10.34 -12.13
C ASP A 25 -14.10 10.12 -11.22
N ARG A 26 -14.32 9.68 -9.97
CA ARG A 26 -13.29 9.50 -8.96
C ARG A 26 -13.46 8.17 -8.25
N VAL A 27 -12.36 7.46 -8.02
CA VAL A 27 -12.33 6.26 -7.18
C VAL A 27 -11.27 6.46 -6.11
N ARG A 28 -11.63 6.20 -4.85
CA ARG A 28 -10.69 6.18 -3.73
C ARG A 28 -10.63 4.79 -3.14
N VAL A 29 -9.42 4.30 -2.88
CA VAL A 29 -9.17 2.96 -2.33
C VAL A 29 -8.36 3.12 -1.05
N PHE A 30 -8.90 2.64 0.08
CA PHE A 30 -8.18 2.75 1.33
C PHE A 30 -7.13 1.64 1.46
N VAL A 31 -5.90 2.04 1.73
CA VAL A 31 -4.76 1.16 2.00
C VAL A 31 -4.58 1.09 3.51
N LYS A 32 -4.94 -0.05 4.11
CA LYS A 32 -4.78 -0.27 5.57
C LYS A 32 -3.31 -0.44 5.96
N GLY A 33 -2.51 -1.06 5.11
CA GLY A 33 -1.12 -1.43 5.38
C GLY A 33 -0.49 -2.18 4.21
N GLY A 34 0.78 -2.55 4.34
CA GLY A 34 1.50 -3.37 3.36
C GLY A 34 2.01 -2.61 2.13
N LEU A 35 1.82 -1.30 2.07
CA LEU A 35 2.41 -0.48 1.01
C LEU A 35 3.90 -0.32 1.27
N VAL A 36 4.74 -0.62 0.29
CA VAL A 36 6.17 -0.33 0.34
C VAL A 36 6.46 0.82 -0.59
N LEU A 37 7.12 1.84 -0.03
CA LEU A 37 7.69 2.94 -0.80
C LEU A 37 9.15 2.62 -1.10
N PRO A 38 9.62 2.83 -2.33
CA PRO A 38 11.04 2.72 -2.62
C PRO A 38 11.79 3.85 -1.90
N HIS A 39 13.11 3.71 -1.75
CA HIS A 39 13.95 4.78 -1.24
C HIS A 39 13.71 6.09 -2.01
N GLY A 40 13.34 7.14 -1.31
CA GLY A 40 12.94 8.40 -1.93
C GLY A 40 12.94 9.57 -0.97
N GLY A 41 12.67 10.75 -1.52
CA GLY A 41 12.50 11.99 -0.78
C GLY A 41 11.18 12.66 -1.14
N LEU A 42 10.78 13.63 -0.33
CA LEU A 42 9.63 14.48 -0.63
C LEU A 42 10.05 15.92 -0.85
N SER A 43 9.53 16.51 -1.91
CA SER A 43 9.66 17.94 -2.17
C SER A 43 8.30 18.59 -2.09
N LYS A 44 8.19 19.65 -1.30
CA LYS A 44 6.95 20.42 -1.22
C LYS A 44 6.89 21.42 -2.38
N ILE A 45 5.86 21.29 -3.22
CA ILE A 45 5.58 22.22 -4.31
C ILE A 45 4.20 22.83 -4.07
N GLY A 46 4.17 24.08 -3.61
CA GLY A 46 2.92 24.74 -3.18
C GLY A 46 2.29 24.04 -1.98
N ASN A 47 1.08 23.52 -2.14
CA ASN A 47 0.34 22.78 -1.10
C ASN A 47 0.45 21.25 -1.23
N GLU A 48 1.20 20.77 -2.22
CA GLU A 48 1.33 19.35 -2.51
C GLU A 48 2.75 18.88 -2.20
N PHE A 49 2.89 17.59 -1.90
CA PHE A 49 4.19 16.93 -1.80
C PHE A 49 4.40 16.08 -3.04
N CYS A 50 5.60 16.12 -3.60
CA CYS A 50 6.01 15.28 -4.72
C CYS A 50 7.06 14.29 -4.23
N PHE A 51 6.78 13.00 -4.44
CA PHE A 51 7.72 11.93 -4.20
C PHE A 51 8.66 11.77 -5.39
N PHE A 52 9.95 11.63 -5.09
CA PHE A 52 10.97 11.32 -6.08
C PHE A 52 11.88 10.21 -5.55
N GLY A 53 12.14 9.21 -6.39
CA GLY A 53 13.05 8.12 -6.06
C GLY A 53 14.48 8.63 -5.86
N CYS A 54 15.18 8.07 -4.88
CA CYS A 54 16.56 8.36 -4.54
C CYS A 54 17.35 7.07 -4.31
N ALA A 55 18.68 7.17 -4.32
CA ALA A 55 19.50 6.08 -3.82
C ALA A 55 19.29 5.88 -2.30
N GLU A 56 19.46 4.65 -1.83
CA GLU A 56 19.26 4.23 -0.43
C GLU A 56 20.04 5.07 0.60
N ASP A 57 21.21 5.58 0.22
CA ASP A 57 22.06 6.44 1.06
C ASP A 57 21.54 7.88 1.20
N LYS A 58 20.47 8.24 0.47
CA LYS A 58 19.92 9.60 0.38
C LYS A 58 18.42 9.67 0.65
N SER A 59 17.78 8.57 1.05
CA SER A 59 16.34 8.58 1.33
C SER A 59 16.04 9.31 2.64
N GLU A 60 15.01 10.17 2.59
CA GLU A 60 14.39 10.71 3.80
C GLU A 60 13.41 9.67 4.36
N ASN A 61 13.09 9.76 5.66
CA ASN A 61 12.11 8.88 6.31
C ASN A 61 10.67 9.29 5.96
N VAL A 62 10.30 9.17 4.69
CA VAL A 62 8.99 9.55 4.14
C VAL A 62 7.85 8.72 4.77
N GLU A 63 8.17 7.51 5.18
CA GLU A 63 7.28 6.54 5.83
C GLU A 63 6.66 7.09 7.11
N ARG A 64 7.38 7.97 7.82
CA ARG A 64 6.88 8.62 9.06
C ARG A 64 5.68 9.52 8.86
N LEU A 65 5.40 9.92 7.62
CA LEU A 65 4.22 10.71 7.31
C LEU A 65 2.95 9.88 7.24
N PHE A 66 3.07 8.56 7.11
CA PHE A 66 1.93 7.67 7.04
C PHE A 66 1.42 7.35 8.45
N PRO A 67 0.08 7.34 8.66
CA PRO A 67 -0.50 7.02 9.96
C PRO A 67 -0.15 5.63 10.47
N LYS A 68 0.05 4.66 9.56
CA LYS A 68 0.61 3.35 9.87
C LYS A 68 2.01 3.27 9.25
N HIS A 69 3.02 3.02 10.07
CA HIS A 69 4.37 2.61 9.65
C HIS A 69 4.84 1.49 10.58
N TYR A 70 5.42 0.44 10.01
CA TYR A 70 5.84 -0.74 10.79
C TYR A 70 6.84 -1.57 9.99
N ILE A 71 7.62 -2.36 10.72
CA ILE A 71 8.39 -3.45 10.13
C ILE A 71 7.61 -4.75 10.29
N TYR A 72 7.58 -5.60 9.26
CA TYR A 72 7.01 -6.95 9.36
C TYR A 72 8.11 -8.01 9.23
N ASP A 73 8.26 -8.85 10.25
CA ASP A 73 9.11 -10.04 10.19
C ASP A 73 8.27 -11.24 9.71
N PRO A 74 8.47 -11.73 8.47
CA PRO A 74 7.68 -12.84 7.93
C PRO A 74 8.02 -14.20 8.57
N LEU A 75 9.24 -14.36 9.09
CA LEU A 75 9.66 -15.60 9.76
C LEU A 75 8.95 -15.75 11.10
N ARG A 76 8.89 -14.67 11.88
CA ARG A 76 8.21 -14.63 13.18
C ARG A 76 6.71 -14.34 13.06
N LYS A 77 6.27 -13.81 11.91
CA LYS A 77 4.92 -13.30 11.66
C LYS A 77 4.52 -12.21 12.66
N VAL A 78 5.42 -11.26 12.87
CA VAL A 78 5.27 -10.19 13.86
C VAL A 78 5.41 -8.82 13.20
N GLU A 79 4.51 -7.89 13.55
CA GLU A 79 4.63 -6.47 13.22
C GLU A 79 5.33 -5.72 14.37
N TYR A 80 6.35 -4.93 14.04
CA TYR A 80 7.03 -4.04 14.96
C TYR A 80 6.70 -2.58 14.64
N VAL A 81 6.27 -1.84 15.65
CA VAL A 81 5.83 -0.43 15.54
C VAL A 81 6.92 0.56 15.96
N GLU A 82 7.99 0.08 16.57
CA GLU A 82 9.14 0.87 16.95
C GLU A 82 10.41 0.03 16.82
N TRP A 83 11.49 0.63 16.34
CA TRP A 83 12.75 -0.08 16.18
C TRP A 83 13.96 0.85 16.23
N VAL A 84 15.10 0.27 16.60
CA VAL A 84 16.42 0.90 16.59
C VAL A 84 17.42 -0.10 16.04
N VAL A 85 18.36 0.37 15.22
CA VAL A 85 19.48 -0.43 14.73
C VAL A 85 20.75 0.06 15.39
N CYS A 86 21.39 -0.81 16.18
CA CYS A 86 22.68 -0.55 16.83
C CYS A 86 23.73 -1.49 16.25
N ASP A 87 24.80 -0.96 15.67
CA ASP A 87 25.88 -1.74 15.04
C ASP A 87 25.39 -2.76 13.99
N GLY A 88 24.26 -2.48 13.33
CA GLY A 88 23.63 -3.38 12.36
C GLY A 88 22.78 -4.49 12.97
N ILE A 89 22.49 -4.42 14.27
CA ILE A 89 21.59 -5.35 14.96
C ILE A 89 20.27 -4.63 15.24
N LEU A 90 19.17 -5.23 14.78
CA LEU A 90 17.83 -4.73 14.98
C LEU A 90 17.36 -5.03 16.41
N ARG A 91 16.82 -4.00 17.06
CA ARG A 91 16.01 -4.13 18.27
C ARG A 91 14.66 -3.49 17.98
N ALA A 92 13.58 -4.24 18.10
CA ALA A 92 12.26 -3.82 17.69
C ALA A 92 11.20 -4.15 18.74
N ARG A 93 10.13 -3.37 18.76
CA ARG A 93 9.04 -3.44 19.74
C ARG A 93 7.71 -3.63 19.03
N THR A 94 6.89 -4.56 19.52
CA THR A 94 5.53 -4.78 19.03
C THR A 94 4.55 -3.75 19.61
N SER A 95 3.34 -3.70 19.06
CA SER A 95 2.26 -2.89 19.64
C SER A 95 1.82 -3.36 21.03
N SER A 96 2.14 -4.60 21.42
CA SER A 96 1.92 -5.15 22.76
C SER A 96 3.03 -4.82 23.77
N ASP A 97 3.98 -3.95 23.40
CA ASP A 97 5.13 -3.53 24.23
C ASP A 97 6.20 -4.62 24.44
N GLU A 98 6.17 -5.69 23.65
CA GLU A 98 7.17 -6.75 23.70
C GLU A 98 8.40 -6.37 22.85
N TRP A 99 9.58 -6.44 23.46
CA TRP A 99 10.85 -6.18 22.79
C TRP A 99 11.48 -7.46 22.27
N THR A 100 11.89 -7.41 21.00
CA THR A 100 12.73 -8.40 20.35
C THR A 100 14.10 -7.80 20.04
N GLN A 101 15.15 -8.52 20.40
CA GLN A 101 16.51 -8.23 19.97
C GLN A 101 17.01 -9.37 19.08
N TYR A 102 17.51 -9.03 17.90
CA TYR A 102 18.10 -10.00 16.99
C TYR A 102 19.54 -10.31 17.41
N GLU A 103 20.01 -11.52 17.12
CA GLU A 103 21.34 -11.99 17.56
C GLU A 103 22.44 -11.69 16.53
N ASN A 104 22.08 -11.52 15.26
CA ASN A 104 23.02 -11.28 14.19
C ASN A 104 22.49 -10.29 13.14
N LYS A 105 23.42 -9.78 12.33
CA LYS A 105 23.13 -8.75 11.31
C LYS A 105 22.31 -9.28 10.13
N SER A 106 22.50 -10.54 9.75
CA SER A 106 21.80 -11.14 8.61
C SER A 106 20.30 -11.24 8.87
N ASP A 107 19.92 -11.75 10.04
CA ASP A 107 18.52 -11.87 10.45
C ASP A 107 17.89 -10.48 10.65
N SER A 108 18.67 -9.52 11.17
CA SER A 108 18.24 -8.13 11.30
C SER A 108 17.91 -7.51 9.94
N LEU A 109 18.80 -7.69 8.94
CA LEU A 109 18.60 -7.17 7.59
C LEU A 109 17.38 -7.81 6.91
N TYR A 110 17.17 -9.12 7.09
CA TYR A 110 16.00 -9.81 6.55
C TYR A 110 14.69 -9.28 7.15
N ALA A 111 14.68 -8.96 8.44
CA ALA A 111 13.51 -8.40 9.10
C ALA A 111 13.22 -6.95 8.69
N MET A 112 14.20 -6.19 8.17
CA MET A 112 14.05 -4.75 7.89
C MET A 112 13.30 -4.44 6.58
N HIS A 113 12.04 -4.85 6.50
CA HIS A 113 11.12 -4.43 5.44
C HIS A 113 10.09 -3.49 6.07
N GLU A 114 10.19 -2.21 5.76
CA GLU A 114 9.26 -1.19 6.26
C GLU A 114 8.02 -1.12 5.35
N TYR A 115 6.86 -1.15 6.00
CA TYR A 115 5.55 -1.08 5.38
C TYR A 115 4.79 0.10 5.94
N VAL A 116 4.03 0.77 5.07
CA VAL A 116 3.16 1.88 5.42
C VAL A 116 1.69 1.59 5.10
N GLY A 117 0.81 2.43 5.63
CA GLY A 117 -0.62 2.38 5.36
C GLY A 117 -1.38 3.50 6.05
N GLY A 118 -2.69 3.35 6.14
CA GLY A 118 -3.59 4.39 6.63
C GLY A 118 -3.74 5.54 5.65
N CYS A 119 -3.65 5.28 4.35
CA CYS A 119 -3.73 6.29 3.30
C CYS A 119 -4.76 5.89 2.23
N TRP A 120 -5.11 6.85 1.39
CA TRP A 120 -6.01 6.66 0.26
C TRP A 120 -5.22 6.71 -1.03
N PHE A 121 -5.41 5.70 -1.87
CA PHE A 121 -5.11 5.78 -3.29
C PHE A 121 -6.27 6.46 -3.99
N VAL A 122 -5.98 7.58 -4.65
CA VAL A 122 -7.00 8.39 -5.31
C VAL A 122 -6.74 8.41 -6.81
N PHE A 123 -7.78 8.04 -7.57
CA PHE A 123 -7.81 8.07 -9.02
C PHE A 123 -8.89 9.06 -9.46
N GLU A 124 -8.55 10.01 -10.30
CA GLU A 124 -9.47 11.01 -10.84
C GLU A 124 -9.56 10.93 -12.36
N GLU A 125 -10.68 11.44 -12.88
CA GLU A 125 -11.08 11.27 -14.28
C GLU A 125 -11.12 9.79 -14.67
N VAL A 126 -11.71 8.96 -13.80
CA VAL A 126 -11.87 7.53 -13.98
C VAL A 126 -12.91 7.27 -15.07
N VAL A 127 -12.51 6.56 -16.12
CA VAL A 127 -13.39 6.21 -17.26
C VAL A 127 -13.90 4.77 -17.19
N PHE A 128 -13.14 3.92 -16.51
CA PHE A 128 -13.44 2.50 -16.35
C PHE A 128 -12.74 1.96 -15.12
N PHE A 129 -13.39 1.06 -14.39
CA PHE A 129 -12.68 0.16 -13.51
C PHE A 129 -13.33 -1.22 -13.48
N ARG A 130 -12.51 -2.21 -13.12
CA ARG A 130 -12.92 -3.58 -12.90
C ARG A 130 -12.30 -4.11 -11.62
N ARG A 131 -13.13 -4.44 -10.65
CA ARG A 131 -12.73 -5.06 -9.39
C ARG A 131 -13.06 -6.54 -9.40
N MET A 132 -12.12 -7.36 -9.00
CA MET A 132 -12.29 -8.79 -8.79
C MET A 132 -11.84 -9.16 -7.37
N ILE A 133 -12.66 -9.95 -6.69
CA ILE A 133 -12.36 -10.46 -5.34
C ILE A 133 -12.60 -11.96 -5.32
N ASP A 134 -11.54 -12.72 -5.06
CA ASP A 134 -11.59 -14.16 -4.87
C ASP A 134 -11.58 -14.46 -3.36
N VAL A 135 -12.73 -14.89 -2.83
CA VAL A 135 -12.99 -14.94 -1.37
C VAL A 135 -12.31 -16.14 -0.74
N TYR A 136 -11.71 -15.93 0.43
CA TYR A 136 -11.11 -17.01 1.19
C TYR A 136 -12.12 -18.02 1.75
N THR A 137 -11.65 -19.24 2.01
CA THR A 137 -12.26 -20.12 3.01
C THR A 137 -12.18 -19.49 4.40
N PRO A 138 -13.03 -19.90 5.36
CA PRO A 138 -13.05 -19.30 6.71
C PRO A 138 -11.70 -19.32 7.45
N ASP A 139 -10.83 -20.30 7.15
CA ASP A 139 -9.48 -20.42 7.70
C ASP A 139 -8.43 -19.51 7.01
N ARG A 140 -8.82 -18.76 5.97
CA ARG A 140 -7.98 -17.88 5.15
C ARG A 140 -6.80 -18.59 4.47
N GLN A 141 -6.85 -19.91 4.30
CA GLN A 141 -5.75 -20.67 3.69
C GLN A 141 -5.95 -20.98 2.20
N SER A 142 -7.19 -20.93 1.72
CA SER A 142 -7.52 -21.30 0.35
C SER A 142 -8.69 -20.50 -0.21
N SER A 143 -8.97 -20.66 -1.51
CA SER A 143 -10.14 -20.04 -2.15
C SER A 143 -11.40 -20.81 -1.79
N SER A 144 -12.46 -20.08 -1.43
CA SER A 144 -13.81 -20.64 -1.28
C SER A 144 -14.47 -20.99 -2.62
N GLY A 145 -13.86 -20.60 -3.75
CA GLY A 145 -14.47 -20.66 -5.07
C GLY A 145 -15.49 -19.55 -5.35
N LYS A 146 -15.85 -18.75 -4.35
CA LYS A 146 -16.72 -17.58 -4.53
C LYS A 146 -15.92 -16.41 -5.09
N LYS A 147 -16.39 -15.87 -6.20
CA LYS A 147 -15.81 -14.69 -6.86
C LYS A 147 -16.83 -13.56 -6.93
N TYR A 148 -16.39 -12.36 -6.59
CA TYR A 148 -17.14 -11.13 -6.85
C TYR A 148 -16.45 -10.34 -7.94
N VAL A 149 -17.24 -9.87 -8.90
CA VAL A 149 -16.77 -9.00 -9.98
C VAL A 149 -17.68 -7.78 -10.01
N GLN A 150 -17.08 -6.60 -10.03
CA GLN A 150 -17.78 -5.33 -10.22
C GLN A 150 -17.07 -4.56 -11.32
N GLU A 151 -17.85 -4.05 -12.27
CA GLU A 151 -17.35 -3.24 -13.38
C GLU A 151 -18.14 -1.94 -13.42
N PHE A 152 -17.44 -0.85 -13.74
CA PHE A 152 -18.01 0.46 -13.94
C PHE A 152 -17.40 1.11 -15.18
N GLY A 153 -18.19 1.95 -15.85
CA GLY A 153 -17.76 2.69 -17.02
C GLY A 153 -17.68 1.84 -18.27
N ASP A 154 -16.95 2.34 -19.26
CA ASP A 154 -16.87 1.73 -20.59
C ASP A 154 -15.42 1.76 -21.08
N CYS A 155 -14.81 0.58 -21.17
CA CYS A 155 -13.43 0.41 -21.62
C CYS A 155 -13.21 0.89 -23.06
N SER A 156 -14.27 1.00 -23.87
CA SER A 156 -14.17 1.57 -25.23
C SER A 156 -13.97 3.09 -25.27
N ARG A 157 -14.17 3.78 -24.13
CA ARG A 157 -13.99 5.24 -23.97
C ARG A 157 -12.61 5.61 -23.44
N VAL A 158 -11.68 4.65 -23.36
CA VAL A 158 -10.30 4.91 -22.93
C VAL A 158 -9.63 5.80 -24.00
N GLU A 159 -9.38 7.05 -23.64
CA GLU A 159 -8.72 8.03 -24.50
C GLU A 159 -7.20 7.88 -24.46
N GLN A 160 -6.50 8.56 -25.37
CA GLN A 160 -5.04 8.49 -25.53
C GLN A 160 -4.26 8.88 -24.25
N PHE A 161 -4.84 9.68 -23.35
CA PHE A 161 -4.19 10.15 -22.12
C PHE A 161 -4.58 9.35 -20.86
N THR A 162 -5.44 8.34 -21.00
CA THR A 162 -5.84 7.48 -19.89
C THR A 162 -4.76 6.45 -19.60
N LYS A 163 -4.36 6.32 -18.34
CA LYS A 163 -3.43 5.30 -17.86
C LYS A 163 -4.21 4.15 -17.21
N LYS A 164 -3.69 2.93 -17.35
CA LYS A 164 -4.19 1.74 -16.65
C LYS A 164 -3.35 1.50 -15.40
N PHE A 165 -4.02 1.48 -14.26
CA PHE A 165 -3.47 1.16 -12.95
C PHE A 165 -3.97 -0.22 -12.53
N VAL A 166 -3.08 -1.02 -11.94
CA VAL A 166 -3.42 -2.37 -11.47
C VAL A 166 -3.05 -2.47 -10.01
N LEU A 167 -4.06 -2.67 -9.17
CA LEU A 167 -3.90 -2.95 -7.74
C LEU A 167 -4.06 -4.44 -7.52
N GLU A 168 -3.12 -5.03 -6.81
CA GLU A 168 -3.19 -6.41 -6.35
C GLU A 168 -2.91 -6.45 -4.86
N GLY A 169 -3.44 -7.45 -4.17
CA GLY A 169 -3.18 -7.68 -2.75
C GLY A 169 -4.36 -8.37 -2.09
N VAL A 170 -4.64 -8.01 -0.84
CA VAL A 170 -5.70 -8.65 -0.06
C VAL A 170 -6.75 -7.64 0.38
N LEU A 171 -8.01 -8.06 0.40
CA LEU A 171 -9.12 -7.31 0.95
C LEU A 171 -9.50 -7.91 2.30
N ASP A 172 -9.56 -7.09 3.35
CA ASP A 172 -9.97 -7.53 4.70
C ASP A 172 -11.36 -6.99 5.10
N ALA A 173 -12.10 -6.42 4.15
CA ALA A 173 -13.47 -5.92 4.32
C ALA A 173 -14.45 -6.67 3.40
N PHE A 174 -15.76 -6.52 3.65
CA PHE A 174 -16.81 -7.08 2.78
C PHE A 174 -16.68 -6.52 1.34
N PRO A 175 -16.87 -7.33 0.27
CA PRO A 175 -17.36 -8.72 0.27
C PRO A 175 -16.28 -9.79 0.52
N GLY A 176 -15.07 -9.39 0.93
CA GLY A 176 -14.02 -10.26 1.44
C GLY A 176 -14.26 -10.79 2.87
N PRO A 177 -13.24 -11.41 3.49
CA PRO A 177 -11.82 -11.33 3.12
C PRO A 177 -11.46 -12.18 1.89
N GLY A 178 -10.49 -11.74 1.10
CA GLY A 178 -10.07 -12.45 -0.12
C GLY A 178 -8.91 -11.80 -0.86
N TRP A 179 -8.41 -12.47 -1.89
CA TRP A 179 -7.48 -11.84 -2.85
C TRP A 179 -8.23 -10.81 -3.69
N MET A 180 -7.59 -9.68 -3.92
CA MET A 180 -8.18 -8.55 -4.63
C MET A 180 -7.30 -8.19 -5.82
N SER A 181 -7.95 -8.00 -6.98
CA SER A 181 -7.36 -7.41 -8.17
C SER A 181 -8.25 -6.29 -8.68
N TRP A 182 -7.67 -5.13 -8.91
CA TRP A 182 -8.38 -3.96 -9.41
C TRP A 182 -7.68 -3.39 -10.64
N GLU A 183 -8.40 -3.30 -11.74
CA GLU A 183 -7.96 -2.57 -12.92
C GLU A 183 -8.68 -1.22 -12.95
N ILE A 184 -7.95 -0.12 -12.99
CA ILE A 184 -8.52 1.23 -12.97
C ILE A 184 -7.92 2.02 -14.14
N CYS A 185 -8.78 2.54 -15.00
CA CYS A 185 -8.41 3.41 -16.11
C CYS A 185 -8.74 4.86 -15.72
N SER A 186 -7.71 5.67 -15.49
CA SER A 186 -7.84 7.06 -15.04
C SER A 186 -6.75 7.95 -15.63
N LYS A 187 -6.92 9.27 -15.59
CA LYS A 187 -5.87 10.19 -16.09
C LYS A 187 -4.85 10.52 -15.01
N THR A 188 -5.28 10.60 -13.75
CA THR A 188 -4.41 11.00 -12.65
C THR A 188 -4.51 10.03 -11.47
N PHE A 189 -3.40 9.94 -10.75
CA PHE A 189 -3.26 9.18 -9.53
C PHE A 189 -2.45 10.00 -8.51
N TYR A 190 -2.86 9.94 -7.24
CA TYR A 190 -2.10 10.45 -6.12
C TYR A 190 -2.45 9.70 -4.82
N ILE A 191 -1.60 9.87 -3.81
CA ILE A 191 -1.86 9.38 -2.46
C ILE A 191 -2.40 10.53 -1.61
N GLU A 192 -3.47 10.27 -0.87
CA GLU A 192 -4.00 11.19 0.14
C GLU A 192 -3.80 10.57 1.52
N ILE A 193 -3.03 11.24 2.37
CA ILE A 193 -2.80 10.86 3.75
C ILE A 193 -3.78 11.68 4.62
N PRO A 194 -4.68 11.05 5.38
CA PRO A 194 -5.56 11.77 6.29
C PRO A 194 -4.75 12.49 7.38
N ASP A 195 -5.26 13.64 7.83
CA ASP A 195 -4.63 14.46 8.87
C ASP A 195 -4.73 13.81 10.27
#